data_AF-A0A3B8PJ84-F1
#
_entry.id   AF-A0A3B8PJ84-F1
#
_cell.length_a   1.000
_cell.length_b   1.000
_cell.length_c   1.000
_cell.angle_alpha   90.00
_cell.angle_beta   90.00
_cell.angle_gamma   90.00
#
_symmetry.space_group_name_H-M   'P 1'
#
loop_
_entity.id
_entity.type
_entity.pdbx_description
1 polymer ?
#
loop_
_entity_poly.entity_id
_entity_poly.type
_entity_poly.pdbx_seq_one_letter_code
_entity_poly.pdbx_strand_id
1 'polypeptide(L)'
;MGTWNSIEYTDATRGGCYSQLKCIDCHDPHQAIGPRWTRTPAQDEAVCLKCHQEFVAADTRRQHTHHMAGSGGAGCLDCHMPRINEGLQDLVRTHTIFSPNHRGMLESNHPNACNLCHVERSIDWTLQWLQRWYGTEADRLVLGRTYTDRKGPVGAGWLESEDEAVRLVGTDAVLRQRAGWSLRLLLERLDDEFLINRQFATKGIEDMLGVVLEDLGYRFHGSPDERRPGLERLRKTLLGHEEEVRGDEER
;
A
#
# COMPACT_ATOMS: atom_id res chain seq x y z
N MET A 1 3.64 -11.33 9.58
CA MET A 1 3.92 -9.91 9.86
C MET A 1 2.72 -9.42 10.65
N GLY A 2 2.88 -8.87 11.85
CA GLY A 2 1.74 -8.27 12.55
C GLY A 2 1.50 -6.90 11.97
N THR A 3 0.28 -6.57 11.56
CA THR A 3 -0.03 -5.24 11.00
C THR A 3 -0.33 -4.21 12.07
N TRP A 4 -0.52 -4.58 13.33
CA TRP A 4 -1.01 -3.69 14.40
C TRP A 4 -0.09 -2.49 14.76
N ASN A 5 -0.64 -1.32 15.03
CA ASN A 5 0.12 -0.12 15.44
C ASN A 5 0.65 -0.13 16.88
N SER A 6 0.40 -1.18 17.65
CA SER A 6 0.88 -1.32 19.04
C SER A 6 2.17 -2.14 19.16
N ILE A 7 2.84 -2.40 18.04
CA ILE A 7 4.13 -3.11 18.00
C ILE A 7 5.29 -2.22 17.54
N GLU A 8 5.14 -0.88 17.57
CA GLU A 8 6.14 0.06 17.04
C GLU A 8 7.55 -0.20 17.59
N TYR A 9 7.67 -0.51 18.89
CA TYR A 9 8.96 -0.89 19.49
C TYR A 9 9.52 -2.19 18.89
N THR A 10 8.68 -3.22 18.74
CA THR A 10 9.07 -4.53 18.18
C THR A 10 9.40 -4.44 16.69
N ASP A 11 8.74 -3.56 15.96
CA ASP A 11 9.05 -3.27 14.56
C ASP A 11 10.35 -2.47 14.45
N ALA A 12 10.51 -1.43 15.28
CA ALA A 12 11.72 -0.63 15.33
C ALA A 12 12.94 -1.50 15.59
N THR A 13 12.88 -2.45 16.53
CA THR A 13 14.01 -3.34 16.86
C THR A 13 14.45 -4.26 15.71
N ARG A 14 13.61 -4.44 14.69
CA ARG A 14 13.92 -5.19 13.46
C ARG A 14 14.53 -4.32 12.36
N GLY A 15 14.49 -2.99 12.51
CA GLY A 15 15.04 -2.04 11.56
C GLY A 15 16.56 -1.98 11.60
N GLY A 16 17.19 -1.73 10.44
CA GLY A 16 18.65 -1.79 10.29
C GLY A 16 19.44 -0.78 11.14
N CYS A 17 18.83 0.37 11.43
CA CYS A 17 19.46 1.45 12.21
C CYS A 17 19.14 1.40 13.71
N TYR A 18 18.33 0.44 14.19
CA TYR A 18 17.80 0.49 15.55
C TYR A 18 18.86 0.50 16.65
N SER A 19 19.99 -0.15 16.42
CA SER A 19 21.11 -0.19 17.36
C SER A 19 21.74 1.18 17.65
N GLN A 20 21.44 2.20 16.85
CA GLN A 20 21.97 3.57 16.96
C GLN A 20 20.89 4.64 17.15
N LEU A 21 19.62 4.25 17.32
CA LEU A 21 18.50 5.18 17.50
C LEU A 21 17.64 4.83 18.71
N LYS A 22 16.92 5.84 19.19
CA LYS A 22 15.88 5.75 20.21
C LYS A 22 14.62 6.41 19.69
N CYS A 23 13.48 6.08 20.29
CA CYS A 23 12.18 6.65 19.90
C CYS A 23 12.21 8.19 19.91
N ILE A 24 12.92 8.79 20.87
CA ILE A 24 13.01 10.25 21.05
C ILE A 24 13.91 10.98 20.03
N ASP A 25 14.68 10.25 19.22
CA ASP A 25 15.47 10.87 18.14
C ASP A 25 14.55 11.36 17.02
N CYS A 26 13.41 10.66 16.87
CA CYS A 26 12.33 10.97 15.95
C CYS A 26 11.13 11.60 16.66
N HIS A 27 10.72 11.19 17.86
CA HIS A 27 9.50 11.69 18.50
C HIS A 27 9.79 12.68 19.62
N ASP A 28 8.92 13.67 19.80
CA ASP A 28 8.94 14.55 20.97
C ASP A 28 7.93 14.03 22.00
N PRO A 29 8.36 13.53 23.17
CA PRO A 29 7.45 12.98 24.18
C PRO A 29 6.53 14.03 24.83
N HIS A 30 6.81 15.32 24.64
CA HIS A 30 6.00 16.42 25.17
C HIS A 30 5.06 17.03 24.13
N GLN A 31 5.07 16.54 22.90
CA GLN A 31 4.16 16.96 21.83
C GLN A 31 3.18 15.85 21.54
N ALA A 32 1.88 16.14 21.67
CA ALA A 32 0.86 15.20 21.23
C ALA A 32 0.92 15.08 19.70
N ILE A 33 1.05 13.85 19.19
CA ILE A 33 1.00 13.57 17.75
C ILE A 33 -0.43 13.78 17.21
N GLY A 34 -1.44 13.54 18.05
CA GLY A 34 -2.85 13.62 17.64
C GLY A 34 -3.27 12.42 16.79
N PRO A 35 -4.45 12.49 16.14
CA PRO A 35 -5.00 11.37 15.36
C PRO A 35 -4.27 11.14 14.02
N ARG A 36 -3.41 12.08 13.60
CA ARG A 36 -2.63 11.98 12.36
C ARG A 36 -1.24 12.56 12.58
N TRP A 37 -0.26 12.01 11.87
CA TRP A 37 1.09 12.56 11.85
C TRP A 37 1.10 14.01 11.38
N THR A 38 1.72 14.90 12.16
CA THR A 38 1.66 16.36 11.97
C THR A 38 2.89 16.96 11.31
N ARG A 39 3.99 16.20 11.21
CA ARG A 39 5.21 16.72 10.59
C ARG A 39 5.07 16.83 9.08
N THR A 40 5.67 17.88 8.55
CA THR A 40 5.85 18.07 7.12
C THR A 40 6.91 17.09 6.59
N PRO A 41 6.88 16.76 5.28
CA PRO A 41 7.92 15.93 4.67
C PRO A 41 9.34 16.46 4.91
N ALA A 42 9.52 17.79 4.93
CA ALA A 42 10.82 18.41 5.19
C ALA A 42 11.31 18.19 6.64
N GLN A 43 10.41 18.21 7.62
CA GLN A 43 10.75 17.93 9.02
C GLN A 43 11.10 16.46 9.22
N ASP A 44 10.39 15.54 8.56
CA ASP A 44 10.69 14.12 8.59
C ASP A 44 12.06 13.83 7.96
N GLU A 45 12.32 14.39 6.79
CA GLU A 45 13.60 14.28 6.09
C GLU A 45 14.76 14.78 6.97
N ALA A 46 14.59 15.91 7.65
CA ALA A 46 15.60 16.48 8.54
C ALA A 46 15.99 15.54 9.69
N VAL A 47 15.10 14.63 10.12
CA VAL A 47 15.43 13.63 11.15
C VAL A 47 16.35 12.56 10.58
N CYS A 48 16.03 12.01 9.41
CA CYS A 48 16.85 11.00 8.75
C CYS A 48 18.26 11.52 8.45
N LEU A 49 18.34 12.77 7.98
CA LEU A 49 19.59 13.42 7.60
C LEU A 49 20.49 13.77 8.78
N LYS A 50 20.05 13.68 10.05
CA LYS A 50 20.94 13.83 11.21
C LYS A 50 22.08 12.82 11.17
N CYS A 51 21.77 11.57 10.79
CA CYS A 51 22.74 10.49 10.70
C CYS A 51 23.22 10.25 9.26
N HIS A 52 22.34 10.39 8.27
CA HIS A 52 22.64 10.13 6.86
C HIS A 52 23.12 11.38 6.12
N GLN A 53 24.27 11.91 6.54
CA GLN A 53 24.82 13.17 6.07
C GLN A 53 25.22 13.14 4.58
N GLU A 54 25.52 11.96 4.04
CA GLU A 54 25.82 11.75 2.61
C GLU A 54 24.66 12.16 1.70
N PHE A 55 23.43 12.16 2.24
CA PHE A 55 22.22 12.52 1.54
C PHE A 55 21.76 13.95 1.87
N VAL A 56 22.57 14.83 2.47
CA VAL A 56 22.15 16.23 2.69
C VAL A 56 22.02 17.01 1.37
N ALA A 57 22.87 16.71 0.39
CA ALA A 57 22.79 17.32 -0.93
C ALA A 57 21.55 16.81 -1.69
N ALA A 58 20.72 17.74 -2.16
CA ALA A 58 19.46 17.42 -2.84
C ALA A 58 19.67 16.59 -4.12
N ASP A 59 20.74 16.85 -4.88
CA ASP A 59 21.06 16.09 -6.08
C ASP A 59 21.47 14.64 -5.75
N THR A 60 22.24 14.44 -4.67
CA THR A 60 22.58 13.09 -4.19
C THR A 60 21.32 12.33 -3.77
N ARG A 61 20.41 12.98 -3.03
CA ARG A 61 19.11 12.35 -2.70
C ARG A 61 18.30 12.01 -3.92
N ARG A 62 18.18 12.92 -4.89
CA ARG A 62 17.44 12.68 -6.11
C ARG A 62 18.04 11.51 -6.90
N GLN A 63 19.37 11.39 -6.94
CA GLN A 63 20.05 10.24 -7.55
C GLN A 63 19.83 8.96 -6.76
N HIS A 64 19.68 9.05 -5.44
CA HIS A 64 19.40 7.90 -4.59
C HIS A 64 17.95 7.44 -4.71
N THR A 65 16.96 8.32 -4.62
CA THR A 65 15.54 7.96 -4.66
C THR A 65 15.01 7.75 -6.06
N HIS A 66 15.68 8.30 -7.07
CA HIS A 66 15.22 8.36 -8.46
C HIS A 66 13.86 9.06 -8.66
N HIS A 67 13.39 9.79 -7.64
CA HIS A 67 12.14 10.54 -7.67
C HIS A 67 12.39 12.05 -7.80
N MET A 68 11.44 12.76 -8.43
CA MET A 68 11.48 14.21 -8.51
C MET A 68 11.31 14.83 -7.12
N ALA A 69 12.04 15.91 -6.84
CA ALA A 69 11.90 16.63 -5.58
C ALA A 69 10.45 17.07 -5.35
N GLY A 70 9.95 16.86 -4.12
CA GLY A 70 8.58 17.17 -3.74
C GLY A 70 7.53 16.14 -4.17
N SER A 71 7.90 15.10 -4.93
CA SER A 71 6.99 13.97 -5.18
C SER A 71 6.92 13.02 -3.97
N GLY A 72 5.86 12.21 -3.90
CA GLY A 72 5.62 11.28 -2.78
C GLY A 72 6.61 10.11 -2.67
N GLY A 73 7.62 10.01 -3.55
CA GLY A 73 8.73 9.06 -3.42
C GLY A 73 10.08 9.72 -3.13
N ALA A 74 10.09 11.04 -2.90
CA ALA A 74 11.32 11.81 -2.70
C ALA A 74 11.85 11.79 -1.26
N GLY A 75 11.00 11.47 -0.28
CA GLY A 75 11.39 11.44 1.14
C GLY A 75 11.86 10.07 1.60
N CYS A 76 12.78 10.03 2.58
CA CYS A 76 13.29 8.77 3.12
C CYS A 76 12.17 7.83 3.59
N LEU A 77 11.18 8.37 4.29
CA LEU A 77 10.12 7.58 4.92
C LEU A 77 9.22 6.87 3.91
N ASP A 78 9.07 7.42 2.69
CA ASP A 78 8.15 6.87 1.68
C ASP A 78 8.56 5.47 1.25
N CYS A 79 9.86 5.21 1.14
CA CYS A 79 10.40 3.91 0.75
C CYS A 79 10.91 3.08 1.94
N HIS A 80 11.51 3.72 2.95
CA HIS A 80 12.15 3.02 4.07
C HIS A 80 11.22 2.76 5.26
N MET A 81 10.09 3.48 5.34
CA MET A 81 9.03 3.29 6.34
C MET A 81 7.65 3.38 5.66
N PRO A 82 7.36 2.51 4.68
CA PRO A 82 6.10 2.60 3.94
C PRO A 82 4.90 2.33 4.85
N ARG A 83 3.72 2.78 4.42
CA ARG A 83 2.45 2.59 5.14
C ARG A 83 1.90 1.18 4.91
N ILE A 84 2.35 0.25 5.75
CA ILE A 84 2.00 -1.19 5.65
C ILE A 84 1.49 -1.78 6.98
N ASN A 85 1.38 -0.97 8.03
CA ASN A 85 0.84 -1.37 9.32
C ASN A 85 -0.57 -0.80 9.49
N GLU A 86 -1.53 -1.62 9.90
CA GLU A 86 -2.81 -1.17 10.43
C GLU A 86 -2.63 -0.42 11.74
N GLY A 87 -3.09 0.82 11.77
CA GLY A 87 -3.38 1.53 13.00
C GLY A 87 -4.86 1.82 13.12
N LEU A 88 -5.25 2.46 14.21
CA LEU A 88 -6.65 2.73 14.54
C LEU A 88 -7.36 3.53 13.43
N GLN A 89 -7.95 2.80 12.47
CA GLN A 89 -8.70 3.29 11.29
C GLN A 89 -7.88 3.90 10.12
N ASP A 90 -6.58 3.66 10.05
CA ASP A 90 -5.71 4.06 8.92
C ASP A 90 -4.51 3.11 8.79
N LEU A 91 -3.86 3.05 7.62
CA LEU A 91 -2.55 2.40 7.54
C LEU A 91 -1.44 3.40 7.83
N VAL A 92 -0.68 3.09 8.88
CA VAL A 92 0.44 3.88 9.38
C VAL A 92 1.76 3.32 8.86
N ARG A 93 2.80 4.16 8.96
CA ARG A 93 4.16 3.77 8.59
C ARG A 93 4.64 2.64 9.49
N THR A 94 5.28 1.65 8.89
CA THR A 94 6.04 0.68 9.68
C THR A 94 7.20 1.36 10.38
N HIS A 95 7.48 0.93 11.61
CA HIS A 95 8.67 1.34 12.34
C HIS A 95 9.89 0.47 12.02
N THR A 96 9.72 -0.59 11.22
CA THR A 96 10.85 -1.35 10.68
C THR A 96 11.50 -0.51 9.58
N ILE A 97 12.58 0.19 9.90
CA ILE A 97 13.35 0.94 8.89
C ILE A 97 14.20 -0.05 8.10
N PHE A 98 13.86 -0.28 6.83
CA PHE A 98 14.50 -1.28 5.98
C PHE A 98 14.87 -0.73 4.60
N SER A 99 15.75 -1.41 3.87
CA SER A 99 16.04 -1.10 2.47
C SER A 99 14.97 -1.72 1.55
N PRO A 100 14.31 -0.95 0.66
CA PRO A 100 13.18 -1.42 -0.15
C PRO A 100 13.55 -2.49 -1.17
N ASN A 101 14.86 -2.75 -1.37
CA ASN A 101 15.37 -3.79 -2.23
C ASN A 101 15.56 -5.16 -1.56
N HIS A 102 15.02 -5.36 -0.36
CA HIS A 102 15.14 -6.63 0.36
C HIS A 102 14.46 -7.78 -0.43
N ARG A 103 15.27 -8.72 -0.93
CA ARG A 103 14.85 -9.84 -1.78
C ARG A 103 13.60 -10.57 -1.27
N GLY A 104 13.58 -10.96 0.01
CA GLY A 104 12.45 -11.69 0.58
C GLY A 104 11.12 -10.90 0.59
N MET A 105 11.18 -9.56 0.64
CA MET A 105 9.99 -8.72 0.52
C MET A 105 9.47 -8.74 -0.93
N LEU A 106 10.37 -8.60 -1.89
CA LEU A 106 10.02 -8.61 -3.32
C LEU A 106 9.53 -9.98 -3.78
N GLU A 107 10.01 -11.08 -3.18
CA GLU A 107 9.68 -12.45 -3.57
C GLU A 107 8.42 -13.02 -2.92
N SER A 108 7.88 -12.35 -1.90
CA SER A 108 6.73 -12.86 -1.13
C SER A 108 5.36 -12.49 -1.73
N ASN A 109 5.30 -11.69 -2.80
CA ASN A 109 4.05 -11.10 -3.31
C ASN A 109 3.25 -10.35 -2.23
N HIS A 110 3.97 -9.80 -1.24
CA HIS A 110 3.44 -8.93 -0.21
C HIS A 110 3.64 -7.45 -0.60
N PRO A 111 3.00 -6.51 0.11
CA PRO A 111 3.22 -5.08 -0.07
C PRO A 111 4.71 -4.72 -0.08
N ASN A 112 5.14 -4.05 -1.14
CA ASN A 112 6.49 -3.53 -1.29
C ASN A 112 6.46 -2.02 -1.53
N ALA A 113 7.51 -1.34 -1.08
CA ALA A 113 7.60 0.13 -1.10
C ALA A 113 7.30 0.76 -2.47
N CYS A 114 7.72 0.13 -3.56
CA CYS A 114 7.55 0.68 -4.91
C CYS A 114 6.09 0.58 -5.38
N ASN A 115 5.49 -0.61 -5.25
CA ASN A 115 4.16 -0.87 -5.79
C ASN A 115 3.02 -0.29 -4.92
N LEU A 116 3.30 0.20 -3.70
CA LEU A 116 2.33 0.98 -2.90
C LEU A 116 1.93 2.29 -3.59
N CYS A 117 2.82 2.87 -4.40
CA CYS A 117 2.52 4.01 -5.26
C CYS A 117 2.30 3.59 -6.72
N HIS A 118 3.03 2.58 -7.18
CA HIS A 118 2.97 2.08 -8.56
C HIS A 118 2.13 0.81 -8.68
N VAL A 119 0.87 0.88 -8.24
CA VAL A 119 -0.05 -0.28 -8.12
C VAL A 119 -0.35 -0.96 -9.46
N GLU A 120 -0.28 -0.21 -10.56
CA GLU A 120 -0.47 -0.71 -11.93
C GLU A 120 0.75 -1.41 -12.52
N ARG A 121 1.93 -1.24 -11.89
CA ARG A 121 3.18 -1.81 -12.38
C ARG A 121 3.35 -3.22 -11.88
N SER A 122 4.03 -4.02 -12.70
CA SER A 122 4.31 -5.40 -12.40
C SER A 122 5.53 -5.57 -11.50
N ILE A 123 5.67 -6.74 -10.88
CA ILE A 123 6.85 -7.03 -10.09
C ILE A 123 8.11 -7.10 -10.98
N ASP A 124 7.98 -7.58 -12.21
CA ASP A 124 9.08 -7.57 -13.18
C ASP A 124 9.55 -6.14 -13.49
N TRP A 125 8.63 -5.16 -13.55
CA TRP A 125 8.98 -3.75 -13.70
C TRP A 125 9.75 -3.23 -12.49
N THR A 126 9.27 -3.53 -11.28
CA THR A 126 9.92 -3.12 -10.03
C THR A 126 11.34 -3.69 -9.94
N LEU A 127 11.49 -4.99 -10.19
CA LEU A 127 12.79 -5.67 -10.18
C LEU A 127 13.73 -5.13 -11.25
N GLN A 128 13.23 -4.80 -12.44
CA GLN A 128 14.07 -4.21 -13.49
C GLN A 128 14.70 -2.88 -13.05
N TRP A 129 13.93 -2.02 -12.36
CA TRP A 129 14.46 -0.75 -11.85
C TRP A 129 15.39 -0.94 -10.67
N LEU A 130 15.04 -1.79 -9.70
CA LEU A 130 15.92 -2.10 -8.57
C LEU A 130 17.24 -2.76 -9.00
N GLN A 131 17.22 -3.59 -10.05
CA GLN A 131 18.44 -4.12 -10.65
C GLN A 131 19.27 -3.02 -11.29
N ARG A 132 18.66 -2.13 -12.09
CA ARG A 132 19.39 -1.05 -12.76
C ARG A 132 20.01 -0.05 -11.80
N TRP A 133 19.33 0.27 -10.71
CA TRP A 133 19.74 1.31 -9.76
C TRP A 133 20.65 0.77 -8.65
N TYR A 134 20.38 -0.43 -8.16
CA TYR A 134 21.02 -0.96 -6.96
C TYR A 134 21.57 -2.38 -7.11
N GLY A 135 21.53 -2.98 -8.32
CA GLY A 135 22.02 -4.35 -8.54
C GLY A 135 21.23 -5.42 -7.78
N THR A 136 19.94 -5.20 -7.57
CA THR A 136 19.06 -6.10 -6.80
C THR A 136 18.65 -7.33 -7.60
N GLU A 137 19.22 -8.47 -7.23
CA GLU A 137 18.87 -9.77 -7.80
C GLU A 137 17.70 -10.43 -7.05
N ALA A 138 16.84 -11.14 -7.79
CA ALA A 138 15.74 -11.93 -7.24
C ALA A 138 15.68 -13.33 -7.88
N ASP A 139 15.17 -14.30 -7.13
CA ASP A 139 14.98 -15.66 -7.60
C ASP A 139 13.84 -15.74 -8.60
N ARG A 140 14.16 -16.08 -9.85
CA ARG A 140 13.13 -16.29 -10.86
C ARG A 140 12.23 -17.48 -10.52
N LEU A 141 12.74 -18.50 -9.84
CA LEU A 141 11.95 -19.67 -9.44
C LEU A 141 11.03 -19.35 -8.26
N VAL A 142 11.50 -18.59 -7.26
CA VAL A 142 10.63 -18.16 -6.15
C VAL A 142 9.53 -17.23 -6.68
N LEU A 143 9.89 -16.22 -7.49
CA LEU A 143 8.91 -15.31 -8.08
C LEU A 143 7.84 -16.04 -8.89
N GLY A 144 8.21 -17.06 -9.68
CA GLY A 144 7.26 -17.85 -10.46
C GLY A 144 6.33 -18.74 -9.63
N ARG A 145 6.68 -19.02 -8.36
CA ARG A 145 5.80 -19.74 -7.43
C ARG A 145 4.90 -18.80 -6.63
N THR A 146 5.38 -17.61 -6.31
CA THR A 146 4.68 -16.70 -5.40
C THR A 146 3.77 -15.71 -6.11
N TYR A 147 4.10 -15.30 -7.34
CA TYR A 147 3.28 -14.40 -8.14
C TYR A 147 2.48 -15.18 -9.18
N THR A 148 1.15 -15.09 -9.10
CA THR A 148 0.24 -15.66 -10.11
C THR A 148 0.44 -15.03 -11.48
N ASP A 149 0.61 -13.71 -11.54
CA ASP A 149 0.97 -12.96 -12.74
C ASP A 149 2.11 -11.98 -12.45
N ARG A 150 3.29 -12.26 -12.99
CA ARG A 150 4.49 -11.42 -12.82
C ARG A 150 4.51 -10.18 -13.70
N LYS A 151 3.68 -10.14 -14.74
CA LYS A 151 3.64 -9.07 -15.75
C LYS A 151 2.42 -8.17 -15.60
N GLY A 152 1.39 -8.62 -14.89
CA GLY A 152 0.22 -7.83 -14.54
C GLY A 152 0.46 -6.86 -13.37
N PRO A 153 -0.56 -6.04 -13.06
CA PRO A 153 -0.53 -5.11 -11.93
C PRO A 153 -0.34 -5.82 -10.59
N VAL A 154 0.70 -5.47 -9.84
CA VAL A 154 0.91 -6.00 -8.48
C VAL A 154 -0.26 -5.65 -7.57
N GLY A 155 -0.85 -4.47 -7.72
CA GLY A 155 -2.03 -4.08 -6.96
C GLY A 155 -3.21 -5.03 -7.13
N ALA A 156 -3.42 -5.59 -8.33
CA ALA A 156 -4.48 -6.57 -8.57
C ALA A 156 -4.20 -7.87 -7.80
N GLY A 157 -2.95 -8.35 -7.87
CA GLY A 157 -2.51 -9.52 -7.12
C GLY A 157 -2.68 -9.37 -5.60
N TRP A 158 -2.42 -8.18 -5.05
CA TRP A 158 -2.65 -7.94 -3.62
C TRP A 158 -4.13 -7.93 -3.25
N LEU A 159 -4.99 -7.35 -4.10
CA LEU A 159 -6.43 -7.39 -3.86
C LEU A 159 -6.92 -8.84 -3.78
N GLU A 160 -6.42 -9.74 -4.62
CA GLU A 160 -6.85 -11.14 -4.69
C GLU A 160 -6.10 -12.10 -3.73
N SER A 161 -5.16 -11.60 -2.92
CA SER A 161 -4.33 -12.44 -2.07
C SER A 161 -5.12 -13.27 -1.06
N GLU A 162 -4.65 -14.48 -0.75
CA GLU A 162 -5.19 -15.31 0.34
C GLU A 162 -4.85 -14.71 1.72
N ASP A 163 -3.77 -13.92 1.82
CA ASP A 163 -3.35 -13.26 3.06
C ASP A 163 -4.19 -12.00 3.32
N GLU A 164 -4.90 -11.98 4.45
CA GLU A 164 -5.78 -10.89 4.89
C GLU A 164 -5.06 -9.55 5.03
N ALA A 165 -3.84 -9.55 5.58
CA ALA A 165 -3.04 -8.34 5.74
C ALA A 165 -2.57 -7.79 4.39
N VAL A 166 -2.22 -8.67 3.45
CA VAL A 166 -1.88 -8.27 2.08
C VAL A 166 -3.09 -7.61 1.40
N ARG A 167 -4.29 -8.18 1.56
CA ARG A 167 -5.52 -7.58 1.02
C ARG A 167 -5.80 -6.22 1.63
N LEU A 168 -5.66 -6.05 2.94
CA LEU A 168 -5.88 -4.79 3.63
C LEU A 168 -4.97 -3.68 3.07
N VAL A 169 -3.66 -3.95 3.05
CA VAL A 169 -2.65 -3.01 2.56
C VAL A 169 -2.79 -2.75 1.06
N GLY A 170 -3.07 -3.78 0.27
CA GLY A 170 -3.29 -3.66 -1.17
C GLY A 170 -4.52 -2.80 -1.48
N THR A 171 -5.62 -3.01 -0.76
CA THR A 171 -6.86 -2.23 -0.91
C THR A 171 -6.60 -0.75 -0.65
N ASP A 172 -5.99 -0.42 0.48
CA ASP A 172 -5.64 0.96 0.82
C ASP A 172 -4.66 1.59 -0.19
N ALA A 173 -3.63 0.86 -0.62
CA ALA A 173 -2.68 1.35 -1.62
C ALA A 173 -3.38 1.70 -2.95
N VAL A 174 -4.20 0.78 -3.47
CA VAL A 174 -4.94 0.97 -4.73
C VAL A 174 -5.90 2.16 -4.64
N LEU A 175 -6.61 2.30 -3.51
CA LEU A 175 -7.54 3.40 -3.27
C LEU A 175 -6.84 4.76 -3.20
N ARG A 176 -5.70 4.85 -2.50
CA ARG A 176 -4.90 6.09 -2.42
C ARG A 176 -4.38 6.55 -3.77
N GLN A 177 -4.05 5.62 -4.66
CA GLN A 177 -3.63 5.94 -6.02
C GLN A 177 -4.80 6.25 -6.96
N ARG A 178 -6.06 6.09 -6.50
CA ARG A 178 -7.28 6.28 -7.29
C ARG A 178 -7.20 5.55 -8.65
N ALA A 179 -6.69 4.32 -8.61
CA ALA A 179 -6.41 3.54 -9.80
C ALA A 179 -7.71 3.09 -10.49
N GLY A 180 -8.14 3.81 -11.53
CA GLY A 180 -9.46 3.61 -12.16
C GLY A 180 -9.73 2.19 -12.68
N TRP A 181 -8.70 1.45 -13.08
CA TRP A 181 -8.81 0.05 -13.54
C TRP A 181 -9.28 -0.92 -12.44
N SER A 182 -9.19 -0.50 -11.18
CA SER A 182 -9.36 -1.40 -10.03
C SER A 182 -10.77 -1.45 -9.47
N LEU A 183 -11.70 -0.61 -9.95
CA LEU A 183 -13.04 -0.46 -9.34
C LEU A 183 -13.76 -1.80 -9.18
N ARG A 184 -13.75 -2.65 -10.21
CA ARG A 184 -14.35 -4.00 -10.13
C ARG A 184 -13.73 -4.84 -9.01
N LEU A 185 -12.40 -4.87 -8.92
CA LEU A 185 -11.67 -5.65 -7.91
C LEU A 185 -11.85 -5.08 -6.49
N LEU A 186 -11.95 -3.76 -6.37
CA LEU A 186 -12.24 -3.06 -5.12
C LEU A 186 -13.65 -3.37 -4.61
N LEU A 187 -14.64 -3.44 -5.49
CA LEU A 187 -16.00 -3.84 -5.10
C LEU A 187 -16.04 -5.27 -4.56
N GLU A 188 -15.19 -6.18 -5.04
CA GLU A 188 -15.06 -7.52 -4.45
C GLU A 188 -14.50 -7.47 -3.01
N ARG A 189 -13.72 -6.45 -2.64
CA ARG A 189 -13.21 -6.29 -1.26
C ARG A 189 -14.31 -5.90 -0.27
N LEU A 190 -15.44 -5.40 -0.75
CA LEU A 190 -16.61 -5.15 0.10
C LEU A 190 -17.25 -6.45 0.64
N ASP A 191 -16.87 -7.62 0.11
CA ASP A 191 -17.30 -8.92 0.62
C ASP A 191 -16.16 -9.74 1.26
N ASP A 192 -15.03 -9.10 1.60
CA ASP A 192 -13.95 -9.76 2.36
C ASP A 192 -14.48 -10.41 3.63
N GLU A 193 -13.93 -11.55 4.05
CA GLU A 193 -14.32 -12.24 5.29
C GLU A 193 -14.12 -11.36 6.52
N PHE A 194 -13.06 -10.53 6.51
CA PHE A 194 -12.65 -9.73 7.65
C PHE A 194 -13.33 -8.36 7.65
N LEU A 195 -13.97 -8.03 8.78
CA LEU A 195 -14.72 -6.78 8.94
C LEU A 195 -13.84 -5.54 8.73
N ILE A 196 -12.58 -5.58 9.17
CA ILE A 196 -11.65 -4.46 9.02
C ILE A 196 -11.35 -4.16 7.55
N ASN A 197 -11.14 -5.19 6.73
CA ASN A 197 -10.93 -5.04 5.29
C ASN A 197 -12.15 -4.43 4.61
N ARG A 198 -13.35 -4.91 4.95
CA ARG A 198 -14.61 -4.32 4.43
C ARG A 198 -14.76 -2.86 4.84
N GLN A 199 -14.41 -2.50 6.08
CA GLN A 199 -14.47 -1.12 6.56
C GLN A 199 -13.52 -0.20 5.78
N PHE A 200 -12.27 -0.61 5.57
CA PHE A 200 -11.30 0.15 4.79
C PHE A 200 -11.72 0.29 3.32
N ALA A 201 -12.18 -0.80 2.70
CA ALA A 201 -12.71 -0.78 1.34
C ALA A 201 -13.90 0.17 1.22
N THR A 202 -14.87 0.11 2.15
CA THR A 202 -16.04 1.00 2.18
C THR A 202 -15.60 2.45 2.23
N LYS A 203 -14.84 2.84 3.25
CA LYS A 203 -14.40 4.23 3.48
C LYS A 203 -13.62 4.78 2.29
N GLY A 204 -12.72 3.99 1.71
CA GLY A 204 -11.91 4.46 0.59
C GLY A 204 -12.67 4.49 -0.72
N ILE A 205 -13.61 3.57 -0.99
CA ILE A 205 -14.48 3.63 -2.18
C ILE A 205 -15.40 4.85 -2.09
N GLU A 206 -15.96 5.14 -0.91
CA GLU A 206 -16.77 6.34 -0.66
C GLU A 206 -15.97 7.62 -0.92
N ASP A 207 -14.74 7.72 -0.41
CA ASP A 207 -13.85 8.87 -0.68
C ASP A 207 -13.47 8.99 -2.17
N MET A 208 -13.13 7.86 -2.80
CA MET A 208 -12.69 7.83 -4.19
C MET A 208 -13.80 8.28 -5.15
N LEU A 209 -15.04 7.83 -4.91
CA LEU A 209 -16.18 8.06 -5.80
C LEU A 209 -17.09 9.21 -5.36
N GLY A 210 -16.97 9.68 -4.12
CA GLY A 210 -17.87 10.69 -3.55
C GLY A 210 -19.30 10.18 -3.35
N VAL A 211 -19.45 8.90 -2.96
CA VAL A 211 -20.74 8.24 -2.72
C VAL A 211 -20.86 7.79 -1.27
N VAL A 212 -22.07 7.47 -0.83
CA VAL A 212 -22.34 6.78 0.45
C VAL A 212 -22.89 5.41 0.12
N LEU A 213 -22.17 4.33 0.46
CA LEU A 213 -22.57 2.98 0.07
C LEU A 213 -23.82 2.51 0.85
N GLU A 214 -24.07 3.09 2.01
CA GLU A 214 -25.30 2.85 2.78
C GLU A 214 -26.56 3.31 2.03
N ASP A 215 -26.49 4.39 1.24
CA ASP A 215 -27.61 4.87 0.41
C ASP A 215 -27.94 3.88 -0.72
N LEU A 216 -26.97 3.06 -1.11
CA LEU A 216 -27.13 1.95 -2.05
C LEU A 216 -27.49 0.63 -1.34
N GLY A 217 -27.72 0.71 -0.03
CA GLY A 217 -28.15 -0.38 0.85
C GLY A 217 -27.05 -1.40 1.13
N TYR A 218 -25.78 -0.98 1.13
CA TYR A 218 -24.65 -1.80 1.56
C TYR A 218 -24.20 -1.39 2.98
N ARG A 219 -23.98 -2.39 3.84
CA ARG A 219 -23.50 -2.20 5.22
C ARG A 219 -22.35 -3.15 5.50
N PHE A 220 -21.13 -2.63 5.71
CA PHE A 220 -19.92 -3.45 5.86
C PHE A 220 -19.92 -4.39 7.08
N HIS A 221 -20.73 -4.10 8.10
CA HIS A 221 -20.86 -4.90 9.31
C HIS A 221 -21.94 -5.99 9.22
N GLY A 222 -22.78 -6.00 8.19
CA GLY A 222 -23.81 -7.02 8.00
C GLY A 222 -23.22 -8.40 7.72
N SER A 223 -23.99 -9.45 7.95
CA SER A 223 -23.66 -10.82 7.55
C SER A 223 -23.58 -10.97 6.01
N PRO A 224 -22.99 -12.05 5.47
CA PRO A 224 -22.91 -12.25 4.03
C PRO A 224 -24.26 -12.16 3.30
N ASP A 225 -25.33 -12.70 3.88
CA ASP A 225 -26.67 -12.64 3.29
C ASP A 225 -27.26 -11.22 3.32
N GLU A 226 -26.98 -10.44 4.38
CA GLU A 226 -27.42 -9.04 4.49
C GLU A 226 -26.66 -8.11 3.53
N ARG A 227 -25.38 -8.40 3.25
CA ARG A 227 -24.55 -7.60 2.34
C ARG A 227 -24.86 -7.86 0.87
N ARG A 228 -25.22 -9.10 0.51
CA ARG A 228 -25.37 -9.55 -0.89
C ARG A 228 -26.27 -8.63 -1.75
N PRO A 229 -27.48 -8.24 -1.32
CA PRO A 229 -28.33 -7.36 -2.15
C PRO A 229 -27.71 -5.98 -2.38
N GLY A 230 -26.98 -5.45 -1.39
CA GLY A 230 -26.26 -4.18 -1.52
C GLY A 230 -25.12 -4.28 -2.54
N LEU A 231 -24.32 -5.33 -2.45
CA LEU A 231 -23.23 -5.61 -3.39
C LEU A 231 -23.71 -5.74 -4.83
N GLU A 232 -24.81 -6.46 -5.06
CA GLU A 232 -25.43 -6.60 -6.40
C GLU A 232 -25.86 -5.24 -6.97
N ARG A 233 -26.50 -4.39 -6.15
CA ARG A 233 -26.86 -3.02 -6.55
C ARG A 233 -25.64 -2.17 -6.85
N LEU A 234 -24.58 -2.25 -6.02
CA LEU A 234 -23.33 -1.53 -6.23
C LEU A 234 -22.69 -1.92 -7.57
N ARG A 235 -22.54 -3.22 -7.84
CA ARG A 235 -21.98 -3.71 -9.11
C ARG A 235 -22.79 -3.18 -10.30
N LYS A 236 -24.13 -3.28 -10.25
CA LYS A 236 -25.01 -2.77 -11.32
C LYS A 236 -24.87 -1.26 -11.53
N THR A 237 -24.80 -0.49 -10.45
CA THR A 237 -24.82 0.98 -10.50
C THR A 237 -23.46 1.57 -10.88
N LEU A 238 -22.38 0.99 -10.35
CA LEU A 238 -21.03 1.57 -10.46
C LEU A 238 -20.19 1.00 -11.60
N LEU A 239 -20.46 -0.24 -12.04
CA LEU A 239 -19.77 -0.84 -13.19
C LEU A 239 -20.57 -0.71 -14.51
N GLY A 240 -21.85 -0.34 -14.43
CA GLY A 240 -22.75 -0.33 -15.58
C GLY A 240 -23.04 -1.74 -16.13
N HIS A 241 -23.86 -1.80 -17.20
CA HIS A 241 -24.14 -3.03 -17.94
C HIS A 241 -22.98 -3.34 -18.91
N GLU A 242 -21.83 -3.81 -18.42
CA GLU A 242 -20.69 -4.24 -19.27
C GLU A 242 -20.94 -5.60 -19.99
N GLU A 243 -22.18 -6.07 -20.15
CA GLU A 243 -22.49 -7.36 -20.79
C GLU A 243 -23.05 -7.27 -22.23
N GLU A 244 -23.31 -6.08 -22.79
CA GLU A 244 -23.97 -5.97 -24.12
C GLU A 244 -23.07 -5.69 -25.34
N VAL A 245 -21.73 -5.76 -25.24
CA VAL A 245 -20.82 -5.52 -26.39
C VAL A 245 -20.03 -6.77 -26.80
N ARG A 246 -20.67 -7.96 -26.72
CA ARG A 246 -20.14 -9.21 -27.31
C ARG A 246 -21.19 -9.94 -28.16
N GLY A 247 -22.00 -9.19 -28.89
CA GLY A 247 -22.87 -9.72 -29.93
C GLY A 247 -23.05 -8.69 -31.03
N ASP A 248 -22.15 -8.66 -32.01
CA ASP A 248 -22.42 -8.23 -33.41
C ASP A 248 -21.13 -8.16 -34.27
N GLU A 249 -20.23 -9.13 -34.15
CA GLU A 249 -19.21 -9.38 -35.18
C GLU A 249 -19.17 -10.87 -35.53
N GLU A 250 -20.21 -11.33 -36.24
CA GLU A 250 -20.12 -12.42 -37.21
C GLU A 250 -21.33 -12.32 -38.15
N ARG A 251 -21.15 -11.56 -39.24
CA ARG A 251 -21.92 -11.65 -40.48
C ARG A 251 -20.96 -11.74 -41.65
#